data_AF-A0A7V9C587-F1
#
_entry.id   AF-A0A7V9C587-F1
#
_cell.length_a   1.000
_cell.length_b   1.000
_cell.length_c   1.000
_cell.angle_alpha   90.00
_cell.angle_beta   90.00
_cell.angle_gamma   90.00
#
_symmetry.space_group_name_H-M   'P 1'
#
loop_
_entity.id
_entity.type
_entity.pdbx_description
1 polymer ?
#
loop_
_entity_poly.entity_id
_entity_poly.type
_entity_poly.pdbx_seq_one_letter_code
_entity_poly.pdbx_strand_id
1 'polypeptide(L)'
;MSVRTQTMVQLNDGLVRRLDERASRTGVSRSHLIREAIEAYLASDRESTIDQKIIDGYTRMPQGGAHDVDEWGDLGAWVTGLTVEQMRHLDQEDAEADPW
;
A
#
# COMPACT_ATOMS: atom_id res chain seq x y z
N MET A 1 26.10 11.91 -4.08
CA MET A 1 26.05 12.47 -5.45
C MET A 1 25.44 11.41 -6.36
N SER A 2 24.25 11.63 -6.91
CA SER A 2 23.67 10.66 -7.86
C SER A 2 24.34 10.87 -9.22
N VAL A 3 25.27 9.98 -9.57
CA VAL A 3 25.91 9.96 -10.88
C VAL A 3 25.01 9.21 -11.85
N ARG A 4 24.74 9.80 -13.02
CA ARG A 4 24.02 9.12 -14.10
C ARG A 4 24.98 8.16 -14.81
N THR A 5 24.66 6.87 -14.78
CA THR A 5 25.39 5.85 -15.57
C THR A 5 24.72 5.68 -16.93
N GLN A 6 25.52 5.66 -17.99
CA GLN A 6 25.05 5.34 -19.34
C GLN A 6 25.00 3.82 -19.52
N THR A 7 23.84 3.30 -19.91
CA THR A 7 23.62 1.86 -20.09
C THR A 7 22.95 1.61 -21.44
N MET A 8 23.45 0.60 -22.16
CA MET A 8 22.83 0.11 -23.38
C MET A 8 21.62 -0.77 -23.03
N VAL A 9 20.47 -0.50 -23.65
CA VAL A 9 19.25 -1.32 -23.50
C VAL A 9 18.74 -1.75 -24.86
N GLN A 10 18.21 -2.96 -24.94
CA GLN A 10 17.57 -3.48 -26.15
C GLN A 10 16.05 -3.47 -25.95
N LEU A 11 15.35 -2.85 -26.88
CA LEU A 11 13.89 -2.78 -26.92
C LEU A 11 13.43 -3.20 -28.32
N ASN A 12 12.27 -3.84 -28.41
CA ASN A 12 11.67 -4.12 -29.71
C ASN A 12 11.14 -2.83 -30.37
N ASP A 13 10.94 -2.89 -31.69
CA ASP A 13 10.49 -1.73 -32.48
C ASP A 13 9.16 -1.16 -31.99
N GLY A 14 8.26 -2.02 -31.52
CA GLY A 14 6.97 -1.62 -30.96
C GLY A 14 7.11 -0.73 -29.72
N LEU A 15 8.04 -1.05 -28.82
CA LEU A 15 8.33 -0.26 -27.63
C LEU A 15 9.02 1.06 -27.98
N VAL A 16 9.96 1.04 -28.93
CA VAL A 16 10.63 2.27 -29.40
C VAL A 16 9.60 3.25 -29.97
N ARG A 17 8.70 2.77 -30.83
CA ARG A 17 7.63 3.60 -31.42
C ARG A 17 6.73 4.22 -30.35
N ARG A 18 6.30 3.43 -29.35
CA ARG A 18 5.47 3.95 -28.24
C ARG A 18 6.20 4.99 -27.40
N LEU A 19 7.50 4.80 -27.16
CA LEU A 19 8.32 5.79 -26.47
C LEU A 19 8.42 7.09 -27.27
N ASP A 20 8.56 7.01 -28.59
CA ASP A 20 8.58 8.18 -29.48
C ASP A 20 7.27 8.95 -29.50
N GLU A 21 6.16 8.24 -29.65
CA GLU A 21 4.82 8.83 -29.63
C GLU A 21 4.58 9.56 -28.30
N ARG A 22 5.01 8.97 -27.17
CA ARG A 22 4.87 9.62 -25.87
C ARG A 22 5.84 10.80 -25.70
N ALA A 23 7.10 10.63 -26.08
CA ALA A 23 8.14 11.65 -25.98
C ALA A 23 7.77 12.90 -26.79
N SER A 24 7.28 12.72 -28.01
CA SER A 24 6.81 13.83 -28.87
C SER A 24 5.61 14.55 -28.27
N ARG A 25 4.65 13.81 -27.67
CA ARG A 25 3.47 14.40 -27.03
C ARG A 25 3.81 15.20 -25.77
N THR A 26 4.79 14.77 -24.99
CA THR A 26 5.11 15.39 -23.69
C THR A 26 6.34 16.29 -23.72
N GLY A 27 7.06 16.36 -24.84
CA GLY A 27 8.25 17.20 -25.00
C GLY A 27 9.46 16.74 -24.19
N VAL A 28 9.53 15.46 -23.80
CA VAL A 28 10.63 14.90 -22.99
C VAL A 28 11.41 13.83 -23.76
N SER A 29 12.62 13.50 -23.32
CA SER A 29 13.44 12.47 -23.98
C SER A 29 12.97 11.04 -23.66
N ARG A 30 13.27 10.08 -24.54
CA ARG A 30 13.04 8.64 -24.27
C ARG A 30 13.69 8.20 -22.96
N SER A 31 14.91 8.63 -22.69
CA SER A 31 15.63 8.31 -21.44
C SER A 31 14.98 8.92 -20.20
N HIS A 32 14.19 9.99 -20.35
CA HIS A 32 13.35 10.49 -19.26
C HIS A 32 12.22 9.49 -18.99
N LEU A 33 11.45 9.14 -20.01
CA LEU A 33 10.32 8.21 -19.90
C LEU A 33 10.73 6.83 -19.38
N ILE A 34 11.85 6.30 -19.87
CA ILE A 34 12.38 5.01 -19.41
C ILE A 34 12.70 5.08 -17.91
N ARG A 35 13.29 6.18 -17.44
CA ARG A 35 13.60 6.34 -16.02
C ARG A 35 12.34 6.43 -15.17
N GLU A 36 11.39 7.27 -15.55
CA GLU A 36 10.12 7.39 -14.83
C GLU A 36 9.38 6.05 -14.77
N ALA A 37 9.37 5.30 -15.87
CA ALA A 37 8.74 3.98 -15.91
C ALA A 37 9.43 2.99 -14.97
N ILE A 38 10.76 3.00 -14.90
CA ILE A 38 11.54 2.15 -13.97
C ILE A 38 11.28 2.56 -12.52
N GLU A 39 11.29 3.87 -12.22
CA GLU A 39 11.02 4.38 -10.87
C GLU A 39 9.62 4.00 -10.40
N ALA A 40 8.61 4.17 -11.26
CA ALA A 40 7.23 3.77 -10.96
C ALA A 40 7.08 2.25 -10.78
N TYR A 41 7.73 1.45 -11.64
CA TYR A 41 7.71 -0.01 -11.54
C TYR A 41 8.32 -0.49 -10.22
N LEU A 42 9.48 0.05 -9.84
CA LEU A 42 10.17 -0.31 -8.60
C LEU A 42 9.43 0.18 -7.35
N ALA A 43 8.77 1.34 -7.42
CA ALA A 43 7.94 1.82 -6.32
C ALA A 43 6.77 0.87 -6.06
N SER A 44 6.07 0.44 -7.12
CA SER A 44 4.96 -0.51 -7.03
C SER A 44 5.38 -1.89 -6.49
N ASP A 45 6.56 -2.38 -6.90
CA ASP A 45 7.11 -3.64 -6.38
C ASP A 45 7.49 -3.52 -4.88
N ARG A 46 8.02 -2.37 -4.48
CA ARG A 46 8.34 -2.09 -3.07
C ARG A 46 7.08 -2.04 -2.20
N GLU A 47 6.03 -1.36 -2.65
CA GLU A 47 4.73 -1.33 -1.95
C GLU A 47 4.16 -2.74 -1.80
N SER A 48 4.11 -3.50 -2.89
CA SER A 48 3.62 -4.89 -2.88
C SER A 48 4.44 -5.79 -1.93
N THR A 49 5.75 -5.60 -1.89
CA THR A 49 6.64 -6.33 -0.98
C THR A 49 6.41 -5.94 0.48
N ILE A 50 6.16 -4.65 0.77
CA ILE A 50 5.86 -4.17 2.11
C ILE A 50 4.53 -4.76 2.58
N ASP A 51 3.50 -4.71 1.73
CA ASP A 51 2.18 -5.26 2.03
C ASP A 51 2.27 -6.75 2.36
N GLN A 52 3.00 -7.53 1.56
CA GLN A 52 3.22 -8.95 1.84
C GLN A 52 3.95 -9.17 3.17
N LYS A 53 4.98 -8.38 3.48
CA LYS A 53 5.66 -8.48 4.78
C LYS A 53 4.76 -8.12 5.96
N ILE A 54 3.84 -7.18 5.78
CA ILE A 54 2.85 -6.81 6.79
C ILE A 54 1.86 -7.97 7.01
N ILE A 55 1.32 -8.54 5.92
CA ILE A 55 0.41 -9.69 5.97
C ILE A 55 1.10 -10.89 6.62
N ASP A 56 2.31 -11.23 6.20
CA ASP A 56 3.10 -12.31 6.77
C ASP A 56 3.36 -12.09 8.27
N GLY A 57 3.64 -10.84 8.66
CA GLY A 57 3.81 -10.42 10.04
C GLY A 57 2.58 -10.69 10.88
N TYR A 58 1.42 -10.17 10.47
CA TYR A 58 0.14 -10.39 11.16
C TYR A 58 -0.33 -11.85 11.11
N THR A 59 0.01 -12.59 10.06
CA THR A 59 -0.31 -14.02 9.97
C THR A 59 0.52 -14.82 10.98
N ARG A 60 1.80 -14.47 11.15
CA ARG A 60 2.71 -15.15 12.09
C ARG A 60 2.47 -14.76 13.54
N MET A 61 2.16 -13.49 13.78
CA MET A 61 1.93 -12.94 15.11
C MET A 61 0.63 -12.12 15.06
N PRO A 62 -0.52 -12.80 15.12
CA PRO A 62 -1.81 -12.13 15.10
C PRO A 62 -1.96 -11.26 16.35
N GLN A 63 -2.65 -10.14 16.17
CA GLN A 63 -3.07 -9.28 17.28
C GLN A 63 -4.28 -9.94 17.97
N GLY A 64 -4.29 -9.91 19.29
CA GLY A 64 -5.28 -10.54 20.17
C GLY A 64 -4.99 -12.00 20.48
N GLY A 65 -5.71 -12.53 21.48
CA GLY A 65 -5.55 -13.92 21.89
C GLY A 65 -4.18 -14.18 22.54
N ALA A 66 -3.68 -15.41 22.43
CA ALA A 66 -2.49 -15.85 23.17
C ALA A 66 -1.19 -15.06 22.89
N HIS A 67 -1.13 -14.27 21.82
CA HIS A 67 0.04 -13.45 21.48
C HIS A 67 0.05 -12.08 22.16
N ASP A 68 -1.10 -11.58 22.60
CA ASP A 68 -1.27 -10.27 23.26
C ASP A 68 -1.60 -10.40 24.76
N VAL A 69 -1.62 -11.63 25.29
CA VAL A 69 -1.76 -11.88 26.73
C VAL A 69 -0.43 -11.55 27.41
N ASP A 70 -0.41 -10.45 28.17
CA ASP A 70 0.71 -10.08 29.04
C ASP A 70 0.27 -10.03 30.52
N GLU A 71 1.06 -9.36 31.38
CA GLU A 71 0.76 -9.20 32.80
C GLU A 71 -0.55 -8.43 33.08
N TRP A 72 -1.10 -7.75 32.06
CA TRP A 72 -2.36 -7.03 32.07
C TRP A 72 -3.50 -7.81 31.38
N GLY A 73 -3.27 -9.05 30.93
CA GLY A 73 -4.26 -9.93 30.30
C GLY A 73 -4.40 -9.72 28.78
N ASP A 74 -5.46 -10.25 28.15
CA ASP A 74 -5.71 -10.09 26.70
C ASP A 74 -6.38 -8.75 26.39
N LEU A 75 -5.62 -7.66 26.48
CA LEU A 75 -6.13 -6.31 26.22
C LEU A 75 -6.76 -6.17 24.83
N GLY A 76 -6.27 -6.93 23.83
CA GLY A 76 -6.84 -6.96 22.48
C GLY A 76 -8.29 -7.43 22.47
N ALA A 77 -8.61 -8.50 23.22
CA ALA A 77 -9.98 -8.98 23.38
C ALA A 77 -10.87 -7.95 24.10
N TRP A 78 -10.35 -7.29 25.14
CA TRP A 78 -11.11 -6.27 25.89
C TRP A 78 -11.43 -5.04 25.04
N VAL A 79 -10.45 -4.50 24.33
CA VAL A 79 -10.64 -3.33 23.45
C VAL A 79 -11.64 -3.65 22.34
N THR A 80 -11.56 -4.84 21.75
CA THR A 80 -12.51 -5.26 20.70
C THR A 80 -13.94 -5.33 21.24
N GLY A 81 -14.15 -5.92 22.42
CA GLY A 81 -15.45 -5.95 23.07
C GLY A 81 -16.02 -4.57 23.38
N LEU A 82 -15.20 -3.68 23.94
CA LEU A 82 -15.59 -2.30 24.27
C LEU A 82 -15.94 -1.48 23.02
N THR A 83 -15.20 -1.68 21.92
CA THR A 83 -15.47 -0.99 20.65
C THR A 83 -16.82 -1.39 20.07
N VAL A 84 -17.15 -2.69 20.13
CA VAL A 84 -18.45 -3.21 19.68
C VAL A 84 -19.60 -2.71 20.56
N GLU A 85 -19.41 -2.66 21.88
CA GLU A 85 -20.39 -2.12 22.83
C GLU A 85 -20.67 -0.64 22.55
N GLN A 86 -19.61 0.15 22.32
CA GLN A 86 -19.72 1.57 22.04
C GLN A 86 -20.37 1.85 20.68
N MET A 87 -20.08 1.05 19.64
CA MET A 87 -20.79 1.14 18.36
C MET A 87 -22.29 0.84 18.53
N ARG A 88 -22.67 -0.18 19.30
CA ARG A 88 -24.09 -0.47 19.56
C ARG A 88 -24.82 0.65 20.28
N HIS A 89 -24.14 1.31 21.22
CA HIS A 89 -24.70 2.47 21.91
C HIS A 89 -24.94 3.63 20.95
N LEU A 90 -23.98 3.92 20.07
CA LEU A 90 -24.13 4.97 19.05
C LEU A 90 -25.24 4.64 18.06
N ASP A 91 -25.34 3.39 17.59
CA ASP A 91 -26.43 2.95 16.72
C ASP A 91 -27.80 3.09 17.40
N GLN A 92 -27.87 2.85 18.71
CA GLN A 92 -29.08 3.02 19.50
C GLN A 92 -29.42 4.51 19.68
N GLU A 93 -28.44 5.35 19.97
CA GLU A 93 -28.62 6.81 20.04
C GLU A 93 -29.09 7.38 18.70
N ASP A 94 -28.54 6.92 17.58
CA ASP A 94 -28.96 7.32 16.23
C ASP A 94 -30.40 6.87 15.94
N ALA A 95 -30.78 5.64 16.34
CA ALA A 95 -32.15 5.14 16.21
C ALA A 95 -33.16 5.87 17.12
N GLU A 96 -32.72 6.36 18.28
CA GLU A 96 -33.53 7.17 19.20
C GLU A 96 -33.60 8.64 18.75
N ALA A 97 -32.59 9.13 18.03
CA ALA A 97 -32.51 10.49 17.51
C ALA A 97 -33.26 10.70 16.18
N ASP A 98 -33.51 9.64 15.40
CA ASP A 98 -34.29 9.70 14.16
C ASP A 98 -35.65 8.97 14.29
N PRO A 99 -36.74 9.68 14.63
CA PRO A 99 -38.06 9.06 14.82
C PRO A 99 -38.86 8.91 13.52
N TRP A 100 -38.25 9.03 12.33
CA TRP A 100 -38.95 9.09 11.04
C TRP A 100 -38.61 7.96 10.06
#